data_AF-A0AAX1WQJ6-F1
#
_entry.id   AF-A0AAX1WQJ6-F1
#
_cell.length_a   1.000
_cell.length_b   1.000
_cell.length_c   1.000
_cell.angle_alpha   90.00
_cell.angle_beta   90.00
_cell.angle_gamma   90.00
#
_symmetry.space_group_name_H-M   'P 1'
#
loop_
_entity.id
_entity.type
_entity.pdbx_description
1 polymer ?
#
loop_
_entity_poly.entity_id
_entity_poly.type
_entity_poly.pdbx_seq_one_letter_code
_entity_poly.pdbx_strand_id
1 'polypeptide(L)'
;MNTKPRTFPEAGAENLVIQFNAKYNGNGCPVVISNALPDLHCNGDSQCFPLYLYDEEAQERASDTPDVFAAPASAAQRPRRDAITDAGLSHFQEVYPGERISKEDLLYYVYGLLHSPDYRERYADNLSKELPRIPRVKTAADFWAFSQAGRDLADLHLNYETVQPYSLTIEAKGPLSDADYRVEKMKFAKKSDKTPVIYNGKITLRGIPEAAWDYVVNGKAALDWMMERQSVKTDKASGIVNDANDWAIETMRNPKYPLELFQRVVTVCLETQKIVSALPSLNIGSFSETY
;
A
#
# COMPACT_ATOMS: atom_id res chain seq x y z
N MET A 1 -1.89 -9.28 32.67
CA MET A 1 -1.15 -9.66 31.45
C MET A 1 -1.72 -8.83 30.31
N ASN A 2 -0.95 -7.92 29.73
CA ASN A 2 -1.42 -7.06 28.64
C ASN A 2 -1.18 -7.84 27.33
N THR A 3 -2.17 -8.61 26.89
CA THR A 3 -2.13 -9.34 25.62
C THR A 3 -2.06 -8.30 24.49
N LYS A 4 -0.94 -8.28 23.76
CA LYS A 4 -0.81 -7.36 22.61
C LYS A 4 -1.84 -7.79 21.56
N PRO A 5 -2.79 -6.93 21.17
CA PRO A 5 -3.75 -7.27 20.12
C PRO A 5 -2.99 -7.52 18.80
N ARG A 6 -3.41 -8.54 18.06
CA ARG A 6 -2.80 -8.93 16.78
C ARG A 6 -3.54 -8.27 15.62
N THR A 7 -2.81 -7.89 14.57
CA THR A 7 -3.40 -7.33 13.35
C THR A 7 -3.73 -8.41 12.32
N PHE A 8 -2.85 -9.41 12.17
CA PHE A 8 -3.05 -10.60 11.34
C PHE A 8 -2.70 -11.84 12.18
N PRO A 9 -3.67 -12.44 12.89
CA PRO A 9 -3.39 -13.56 13.81
C PRO A 9 -2.99 -14.85 13.08
N GLU A 10 -3.42 -15.04 11.84
CA GLU A 10 -3.15 -16.22 11.02
C GLU A 10 -3.19 -15.90 9.52
N ALA A 11 -2.70 -16.84 8.71
CA ALA A 11 -2.74 -16.72 7.25
C ALA A 11 -4.20 -16.69 6.77
N GLY A 12 -4.54 -15.70 5.94
CA GLY A 12 -5.90 -15.49 5.44
C GLY A 12 -6.82 -14.66 6.35
N ALA A 13 -6.32 -14.14 7.48
CA ALA A 13 -7.08 -13.17 8.26
C ALA A 13 -7.30 -11.86 7.48
N GLU A 14 -8.54 -11.40 7.41
CA GLU A 14 -8.92 -10.18 6.68
C GLU A 14 -8.75 -8.94 7.54
N ASN A 15 -7.83 -8.05 7.15
CA ASN A 15 -7.67 -6.75 7.77
C ASN A 15 -7.14 -5.75 6.75
N LEU A 16 -7.31 -4.46 7.02
CA LEU A 16 -6.68 -3.38 6.26
C LEU A 16 -5.74 -2.62 7.19
N VAL A 17 -4.55 -2.29 6.71
CA VAL A 17 -3.53 -1.59 7.49
C VAL A 17 -2.92 -0.47 6.67
N ILE A 18 -2.99 0.76 7.18
CA ILE A 18 -2.24 1.89 6.63
C ILE A 18 -0.85 1.86 7.26
N GLN A 19 0.17 1.73 6.41
CA GLN A 19 1.57 1.80 6.79
C GLN A 19 2.06 3.24 6.63
N PHE A 20 2.57 3.85 7.69
CA PHE A 20 3.20 5.17 7.67
C PHE A 20 4.70 5.05 7.89
N ASN A 21 5.51 5.69 7.05
CA ASN A 21 6.95 5.74 7.23
C ASN A 21 7.32 6.63 8.43
N ALA A 22 7.72 6.04 9.56
CA ALA A 22 8.05 6.81 10.76
C ALA A 22 9.30 7.68 10.63
N LYS A 23 10.11 7.46 9.59
CA LYS A 23 11.29 8.27 9.25
C LYS A 23 11.06 9.08 7.97
N TYR A 24 9.82 9.46 7.71
CA TYR A 24 9.49 10.29 6.56
C TYR A 24 10.35 11.57 6.55
N ASN A 25 10.93 11.88 5.39
CA ASN A 25 11.85 13.00 5.24
C ASN A 25 11.37 14.04 4.22
N GLY A 26 10.08 14.04 3.92
CA GLY A 26 9.47 14.93 2.91
C GLY A 26 9.51 14.39 1.48
N ASN A 27 10.23 13.29 1.20
CA ASN A 27 10.31 12.75 -0.16
C ASN A 27 9.22 11.70 -0.44
N GLY A 28 8.36 11.98 -1.40
CA GLY A 28 7.30 11.08 -1.86
C GLY A 28 6.09 10.96 -0.93
N CYS A 29 5.28 9.94 -1.16
CA CYS A 29 4.14 9.59 -0.33
C CYS A 29 4.63 8.82 0.92
N PRO A 30 4.24 9.24 2.14
CA PRO A 30 4.63 8.58 3.38
C PRO A 30 3.80 7.33 3.68
N VAL A 31 2.73 7.05 2.92
CA VAL A 31 1.76 6.00 3.25
C VAL A 31 1.50 4.99 2.14
N VAL A 32 1.27 3.74 2.54
CA VAL A 32 0.82 2.63 1.69
C VAL A 32 -0.19 1.81 2.47
N ILE A 33 -1.30 1.39 1.85
CA ILE A 33 -2.26 0.48 2.48
C ILE A 33 -1.95 -0.98 2.09
N SER A 34 -2.20 -1.92 2.99
CA SER A 34 -2.03 -3.35 2.75
C SER A 34 -3.19 -4.14 3.35
N ASN A 35 -3.57 -5.23 2.67
CA ASN A 35 -4.46 -6.27 3.19
C ASN A 35 -3.71 -7.54 3.63
N ALA A 36 -2.38 -7.52 3.58
CA ALA A 36 -1.49 -8.57 4.05
C ALA A 36 -0.58 -8.06 5.17
N LEU A 37 0.02 -8.99 5.93
CA LEU A 37 0.96 -8.67 7.01
C LEU A 37 2.17 -7.88 6.44
N PRO A 38 2.34 -6.61 6.83
CA PRO A 38 3.42 -5.80 6.30
C PRO A 38 4.76 -6.17 6.95
N ASP A 39 5.81 -6.23 6.12
CA ASP A 39 7.19 -6.24 6.60
C ASP A 39 7.53 -4.91 7.30
N LEU A 40 8.38 -4.95 8.32
CA LEU A 40 8.79 -3.75 9.06
C LEU A 40 9.38 -2.67 8.15
N HIS A 41 10.09 -3.09 7.09
CA HIS A 41 10.78 -2.22 6.15
C HIS A 41 10.05 -2.03 4.81
N CYS A 42 8.77 -2.45 4.73
CA CYS A 42 7.97 -2.31 3.51
C CYS A 42 7.89 -0.84 3.04
N ASN A 43 7.68 0.10 3.96
CA ASN A 43 7.65 1.54 3.71
C ASN A 43 8.60 2.30 4.66
N GLY A 44 9.88 1.91 4.67
CA GLY A 44 10.84 2.41 5.67
C GLY A 44 10.55 1.80 7.03
N ASP A 45 10.93 2.43 8.14
CA ASP A 45 10.61 1.91 9.48
C ASP A 45 9.14 2.17 9.80
N SER A 46 8.28 1.24 9.35
CA SER A 46 6.85 1.48 9.19
C SER A 46 6.07 1.34 10.49
N GLN A 47 5.17 2.29 10.75
CA GLN A 47 4.13 2.16 11.77
C GLN A 47 2.82 1.78 11.10
N CYS A 48 2.11 0.83 11.69
CA CYS A 48 0.94 0.20 11.08
C CYS A 48 -0.32 0.57 11.84
N PHE A 49 -1.28 1.17 11.13
CA PHE A 49 -2.60 1.57 11.66
C PHE A 49 -3.67 0.66 11.06
N PRO A 50 -4.09 -0.41 11.78
CA PRO A 50 -5.05 -1.37 11.28
C PRO A 50 -6.49 -0.84 11.35
N LEU A 51 -7.39 -1.45 10.60
CA LEU A 51 -8.84 -1.27 10.74
C LEU A 51 -9.37 -2.07 11.93
N TYR A 52 -8.90 -3.31 12.08
CA TYR A 52 -9.31 -4.21 13.14
C TYR A 52 -8.16 -4.64 14.05
N LEU A 53 -8.48 -4.89 15.31
CA LEU A 53 -7.63 -5.56 16.29
C LEU A 53 -8.28 -6.90 16.65
N TYR A 54 -7.50 -7.97 16.55
CA TYR A 54 -7.92 -9.30 16.98
C TYR A 54 -7.48 -9.50 18.42
N ASP A 55 -8.45 -9.80 19.27
CA ASP A 55 -8.18 -10.18 20.65
C ASP A 55 -7.72 -11.64 20.68
N GLU A 56 -6.81 -11.99 21.60
CA GLU A 56 -6.56 -13.39 21.88
C GLU A 56 -7.82 -13.92 22.55
N GLU A 57 -8.41 -14.99 22.02
CA GLU A 57 -9.27 -15.81 22.86
C GLU A 57 -8.40 -16.21 24.05
N ALA A 58 -8.85 -15.88 25.27
CA ALA A 58 -8.37 -16.58 26.44
C ALA A 58 -8.61 -18.04 26.11
N GLN A 59 -7.54 -18.78 25.83
CA GLN A 59 -7.57 -20.22 25.66
C GLN A 59 -8.30 -20.74 26.90
N GLU A 60 -9.60 -20.98 26.77
CA GLU A 60 -10.41 -21.46 27.87
C GLU A 60 -9.84 -22.83 28.17
N ARG A 61 -9.15 -22.89 29.32
CA ARG A 61 -8.81 -24.07 30.09
C ARG A 61 -9.61 -25.31 29.68
N ALA A 62 -9.11 -26.11 28.74
CA ALA A 62 -9.58 -27.47 28.52
C ALA A 62 -8.58 -28.31 27.71
N SER A 63 -7.75 -29.04 28.48
CA SER A 63 -7.03 -30.29 28.19
C SER A 63 -5.51 -30.19 28.07
N ASP A 64 -4.82 -30.95 28.94
CA ASP A 64 -3.36 -31.13 29.07
C ASP A 64 -2.72 -31.84 27.86
N THR A 65 -3.38 -31.81 26.71
CA THR A 65 -2.91 -32.39 25.46
C THR A 65 -3.21 -31.42 24.34
N PRO A 66 -2.22 -30.69 23.80
CA PRO A 66 -2.43 -29.93 22.58
C PRO A 66 -2.72 -30.93 21.45
N ASP A 67 -3.98 -31.00 21.03
CA ASP A 67 -4.36 -31.78 19.87
C ASP A 67 -3.82 -31.08 18.61
N VAL A 68 -2.67 -31.56 18.12
CA VAL A 68 -2.00 -31.11 16.90
C VAL A 68 -2.86 -31.35 15.64
N PHE A 69 -3.95 -32.12 15.75
CA PHE A 69 -4.88 -32.44 14.67
C PHE A 69 -6.22 -31.69 14.77
N ALA A 70 -6.43 -30.86 15.80
CA ALA A 70 -7.60 -30.00 15.85
C ALA A 70 -7.53 -28.96 14.73
N ALA A 71 -8.56 -28.91 13.89
CA ALA A 71 -8.66 -27.91 12.84
C ALA A 71 -8.64 -26.51 13.48
N PRO A 72 -7.76 -25.58 13.03
CA PRO A 72 -7.78 -24.22 13.55
C PRO A 72 -9.17 -23.63 13.30
N ALA A 73 -9.76 -23.01 14.32
CA ALA A 73 -10.97 -22.22 14.15
C ALA A 73 -10.72 -21.21 13.02
N SER A 74 -11.66 -21.10 12.08
CA SER A 74 -11.45 -20.25 10.90
C SER A 74 -11.26 -18.78 11.32
N ALA A 75 -10.35 -18.06 10.67
CA ALA A 75 -10.06 -16.65 10.94
C ALA A 75 -11.29 -15.74 10.92
N ALA A 76 -12.34 -16.11 10.20
CA ALA A 76 -13.62 -15.41 10.12
C ALA A 76 -14.44 -15.47 11.43
N GLN A 77 -14.07 -16.32 12.40
CA GLN A 77 -14.83 -16.55 13.63
C GLN A 77 -14.16 -15.97 14.88
N ARG A 78 -12.94 -15.45 14.78
CA ARG A 78 -12.29 -14.83 15.93
C ARG A 78 -12.96 -13.49 16.26
N PRO A 79 -13.23 -13.19 17.54
CA PRO A 79 -13.71 -11.87 17.93
C PRO A 79 -12.68 -10.81 17.52
N ARG A 80 -13.13 -9.84 16.73
CA ARG A 80 -12.35 -8.66 16.35
C ARG A 80 -13.08 -7.40 16.78
N ARG A 81 -12.33 -6.36 17.10
CA ARG A 81 -12.85 -5.02 17.43
C ARG A 81 -12.21 -3.98 16.52
N ASP A 82 -12.89 -2.86 16.32
CA ASP A 82 -12.31 -1.77 15.55
C ASP A 82 -11.10 -1.18 16.26
N ALA A 83 -10.07 -0.82 15.50
CA ALA A 83 -8.90 -0.11 16.01
C ALA A 83 -9.20 1.38 16.24
N ILE A 84 -10.11 1.95 15.44
CA ILE A 84 -10.62 3.31 15.65
C ILE A 84 -11.58 3.28 16.83
N THR A 85 -11.27 4.07 17.86
CA THR A 85 -12.07 4.16 19.07
C THR A 85 -13.37 4.91 18.82
N ASP A 86 -14.40 4.62 19.62
CA ASP A 86 -15.69 5.34 19.51
C ASP A 86 -15.52 6.83 19.82
N ALA A 87 -14.61 7.18 20.74
CA ALA A 87 -14.24 8.58 21.00
C ALA A 87 -13.62 9.26 19.77
N GLY A 88 -12.76 8.56 19.04
CA GLY A 88 -12.20 9.04 17.78
C GLY A 88 -13.27 9.23 16.71
N LEU A 89 -14.26 8.33 16.63
CA LEU A 89 -15.40 8.47 15.73
C LEU A 89 -16.28 9.68 16.09
N SER A 90 -16.66 9.80 17.36
CA SER A 90 -17.49 10.92 17.84
C SER A 90 -16.85 12.28 17.58
N HIS A 91 -15.51 12.38 17.72
CA HIS A 91 -14.76 13.61 17.46
C HIS A 91 -14.98 14.18 16.04
N PHE A 92 -15.22 13.31 15.05
CA PHE A 92 -15.56 13.70 13.68
C PHE A 92 -17.06 13.93 13.50
N GLN A 93 -17.90 13.05 14.07
CA GLN A 93 -19.36 13.17 13.96
C GLN A 93 -19.91 14.46 14.58
N GLU A 94 -19.29 14.96 15.66
CA GLU A 94 -19.66 16.24 16.30
C GLU A 94 -19.51 17.45 15.38
N VAL A 95 -18.58 17.41 14.42
CA VAL A 95 -18.33 18.52 13.49
C VAL A 95 -19.26 18.48 12.28
N TYR A 96 -19.75 17.29 11.93
CA TYR A 96 -20.59 17.07 10.76
C TYR A 96 -21.97 16.53 11.16
N PRO A 97 -22.80 17.34 11.85
CA PRO A 97 -24.11 16.91 12.30
C PRO A 97 -24.99 16.54 11.11
N GLY A 98 -25.59 15.34 11.16
CA GLY A 98 -26.44 14.80 10.10
C GLY A 98 -25.75 13.82 9.16
N GLU A 99 -24.41 13.76 9.17
CA GLU A 99 -23.64 12.79 8.40
C GLU A 99 -23.53 11.46 9.15
N ARG A 100 -23.62 10.35 8.40
CA ARG A 100 -23.43 9.00 8.94
C ARG A 100 -22.03 8.51 8.62
N ILE A 101 -21.07 8.97 9.42
CA ILE A 101 -19.65 8.59 9.29
C ILE A 101 -19.42 7.28 10.04
N SER A 102 -18.83 6.29 9.35
CA SER A 102 -18.35 5.04 9.94
C SER A 102 -16.84 5.09 10.21
N LYS A 103 -16.32 4.11 10.96
CA LYS A 103 -14.87 3.97 11.20
C LYS A 103 -14.10 3.63 9.92
N GLU A 104 -14.74 2.89 9.02
CA GLU A 104 -14.16 2.62 7.71
C GLU A 104 -14.03 3.90 6.87
N ASP A 105 -15.04 4.79 6.90
CA ASP A 105 -14.96 6.10 6.24
C ASP A 105 -13.81 6.94 6.80
N LEU A 106 -13.55 6.85 8.11
CA LEU A 106 -12.41 7.51 8.76
C LEU A 106 -11.07 6.92 8.33
N LEU A 107 -10.95 5.60 8.19
CA LEU A 107 -9.73 4.97 7.68
C LEU A 107 -9.39 5.52 6.29
N TYR A 108 -10.37 5.57 5.39
CA TYR A 108 -10.15 6.10 4.04
C TYR A 108 -9.96 7.61 4.02
N TYR A 109 -10.65 8.37 4.87
CA TYR A 109 -10.39 9.80 5.04
C TYR A 109 -8.94 10.05 5.43
N VAL A 110 -8.40 9.31 6.40
CA VAL A 110 -6.99 9.39 6.79
C VAL A 110 -6.08 9.05 5.60
N TYR A 111 -6.41 8.00 4.85
CA TYR A 111 -5.60 7.60 3.70
C TYR A 111 -5.58 8.68 2.61
N GLY A 112 -6.72 9.23 2.24
CA GLY A 112 -6.84 10.31 1.25
C GLY A 112 -6.17 11.60 1.71
N LEU A 113 -6.33 11.98 2.97
CA LEU A 113 -5.70 13.17 3.55
C LEU A 113 -4.17 13.08 3.53
N LEU A 114 -3.61 11.93 3.89
CA LEU A 114 -2.15 11.72 3.90
C LEU A 114 -1.53 11.69 2.49
N HIS A 115 -2.34 11.54 1.44
CA HIS A 115 -1.91 11.72 0.05
C HIS A 115 -1.92 13.18 -0.41
N SER A 116 -2.68 14.06 0.27
CA SER A 116 -2.77 15.48 -0.07
C SER A 116 -1.40 16.16 -0.07
N PRO A 117 -0.97 16.76 -1.20
CA PRO A 117 0.25 17.56 -1.23
C PRO A 117 0.18 18.74 -0.24
N ASP A 118 -0.96 19.43 -0.16
CA ASP A 118 -1.18 20.57 0.74
C ASP A 118 -0.99 20.16 2.22
N TYR A 119 -1.53 18.99 2.63
CA TYR A 119 -1.27 18.45 3.97
C TYR A 119 0.21 18.16 4.20
N ARG A 120 0.86 17.45 3.26
CA ARG A 120 2.26 17.05 3.39
C ARG A 120 3.22 18.24 3.43
N GLU A 121 2.94 19.28 2.65
CA GLU A 121 3.73 20.52 2.63
C GLU A 121 3.51 21.33 3.91
N ARG A 122 2.25 21.53 4.33
CA ARG A 122 1.91 22.31 5.51
C ARG A 122 2.45 21.72 6.81
N TYR A 123 2.54 20.40 6.90
CA TYR A 123 2.99 19.68 8.10
C TYR A 123 4.32 18.95 7.93
N ALA A 124 5.12 19.29 6.90
CA ALA A 124 6.37 18.60 6.57
C ALA A 124 7.34 18.46 7.77
N ASP A 125 7.51 19.54 8.54
CA ASP A 125 8.38 19.55 9.73
C ASP A 125 7.89 18.57 10.81
N ASN A 126 6.58 18.47 11.02
CA ASN A 126 6.00 17.57 12.01
C ASN A 126 6.05 16.13 11.53
N LEU A 127 5.70 15.87 10.26
CA LEU A 127 5.75 14.53 9.66
C LEU A 127 7.17 13.94 9.65
N SER A 128 8.21 14.79 9.72
CA SER A 128 9.60 14.35 9.83
C SER A 128 10.06 13.99 11.25
N LYS A 129 9.27 14.32 12.27
CA LYS A 129 9.66 14.20 13.69
C LYS A 129 8.70 13.37 14.53
N GLU A 130 7.42 13.36 14.18
CA GLU A 130 6.36 12.68 14.91
C GLU A 130 5.31 12.04 13.98
N LEU A 131 4.44 11.22 14.57
CA LEU A 131 3.31 10.61 13.85
C LEU A 131 2.32 11.68 13.37
N PRO A 132 1.64 11.46 12.22
CA PRO A 132 0.72 12.43 11.67
C PRO A 132 -0.46 12.68 12.61
N ARG A 133 -0.79 13.96 12.80
CA ARG A 133 -2.04 14.38 13.44
C ARG A 133 -3.06 14.65 12.35
N ILE A 134 -4.25 14.08 12.51
CA ILE A 134 -5.29 14.11 11.48
C ILE A 134 -6.26 15.26 11.80
N PRO A 135 -6.21 16.40 11.07
CA PRO A 135 -7.17 17.48 11.24
C PRO A 135 -8.56 17.10 10.74
N ARG A 136 -9.56 17.84 11.22
CA ARG A 136 -10.92 17.84 10.66
C ARG A 136 -11.04 18.98 9.64
N VAL A 137 -11.44 18.65 8.43
CA VAL A 137 -11.73 19.63 7.39
C VAL A 137 -12.98 20.45 7.72
N LYS A 138 -13.11 21.62 7.13
CA LYS A 138 -14.15 22.59 7.49
C LYS A 138 -15.56 22.11 7.15
N THR A 139 -15.73 21.35 6.06
CA THR A 139 -17.05 20.94 5.56
C THR A 139 -17.18 19.43 5.46
N ALA A 140 -18.41 18.92 5.59
CA ALA A 140 -18.71 17.51 5.35
C ALA A 140 -18.43 17.10 3.90
N ALA A 141 -18.62 18.02 2.94
CA ALA A 141 -18.30 17.79 1.54
C ALA A 141 -16.80 17.51 1.34
N ASP A 142 -15.93 18.30 1.99
CA ASP A 142 -14.48 18.05 1.96
C ASP A 142 -14.14 16.71 2.62
N PHE A 143 -14.79 16.38 3.73
CA PHE A 143 -14.59 15.09 4.41
C PHE A 143 -14.88 13.92 3.47
N TRP A 144 -16.05 13.94 2.83
CA TRP A 144 -16.45 12.90 1.89
C TRP A 144 -15.58 12.88 0.63
N ALA A 145 -15.10 14.03 0.16
CA ALA A 145 -14.15 14.08 -0.96
C ALA A 145 -12.81 13.41 -0.62
N PHE A 146 -12.24 13.67 0.56
CA PHE A 146 -11.04 12.98 1.03
C PHE A 146 -11.28 11.49 1.29
N SER A 147 -12.43 11.13 1.89
CA SER A 147 -12.79 9.74 2.14
C SER A 147 -12.98 8.96 0.84
N GLN A 148 -13.68 9.52 -0.15
CA GLN A 148 -13.86 8.89 -1.45
C GLN A 148 -12.53 8.74 -2.20
N ALA A 149 -11.70 9.78 -2.25
CA ALA A 149 -10.37 9.68 -2.84
C ALA A 149 -9.51 8.63 -2.13
N GLY A 150 -9.61 8.52 -0.80
CA GLY A 150 -8.97 7.47 -0.02
C GLY A 150 -9.47 6.07 -0.36
N ARG A 151 -10.77 5.89 -0.64
CA ARG A 151 -11.35 4.62 -1.12
C ARG A 151 -10.81 4.26 -2.50
N ASP A 152 -10.80 5.21 -3.43
CA ASP A 152 -10.32 5.01 -4.79
C ASP A 152 -8.82 4.67 -4.80
N LEU A 153 -8.01 5.37 -4.00
CA LEU A 153 -6.59 5.08 -3.82
C LEU A 153 -6.37 3.71 -3.18
N ALA A 154 -7.16 3.36 -2.15
CA ALA A 154 -7.02 2.08 -1.48
C ALA A 154 -7.40 0.92 -2.40
N ASP A 155 -8.49 1.02 -3.14
CA ASP A 155 -8.88 0.02 -4.14
C ASP A 155 -7.75 -0.21 -5.15
N LEU A 156 -7.21 0.88 -5.70
CA LEU A 156 -6.12 0.82 -6.67
C LEU A 156 -4.84 0.17 -6.09
N HIS A 157 -4.46 0.53 -4.86
CA HIS A 157 -3.23 0.05 -4.23
C HIS A 157 -3.35 -1.37 -3.66
N LEU A 158 -4.53 -1.78 -3.20
CA LEU A 158 -4.80 -3.14 -2.75
C LEU A 158 -4.91 -4.10 -3.94
N ASN A 159 -5.43 -3.62 -5.07
CA ASN A 159 -5.64 -4.41 -6.29
C ASN A 159 -4.59 -4.14 -7.38
N TYR A 160 -3.42 -3.61 -7.02
CA TYR A 160 -2.38 -3.19 -7.97
C TYR A 160 -1.94 -4.31 -8.95
N GLU A 161 -2.07 -5.59 -8.55
CA GLU A 161 -1.75 -6.75 -9.37
C GLU A 161 -2.83 -7.13 -10.38
N THR A 162 -4.06 -6.59 -10.28
CA THR A 162 -5.23 -6.94 -11.09
C THR A 162 -5.80 -5.79 -11.92
N VAL A 163 -5.32 -4.56 -11.72
CA VAL A 163 -5.65 -3.38 -12.55
C VAL A 163 -5.41 -3.67 -14.03
N GLN A 164 -6.15 -3.00 -14.92
CA GLN A 164 -5.92 -3.10 -16.36
C GLN A 164 -4.47 -2.65 -16.71
N PRO A 165 -3.68 -3.50 -17.41
CA PRO A 165 -2.32 -3.14 -17.79
C PRO A 165 -2.27 -1.91 -18.70
N TYR A 166 -1.31 -1.01 -18.46
CA TYR A 166 -1.04 0.09 -19.36
C TYR A 166 -0.51 -0.43 -20.70
N SER A 167 -1.03 0.10 -21.81
CA SER A 167 -0.70 -0.35 -23.16
C SER A 167 0.67 0.18 -23.62
N LEU A 168 1.74 -0.46 -23.14
CA LEU A 168 3.12 -0.22 -23.57
C LEU A 168 3.43 -0.89 -24.91
N THR A 169 4.35 -0.28 -25.66
CA THR A 169 4.93 -0.91 -26.86
C THR A 169 5.99 -1.92 -26.44
N ILE A 170 5.78 -3.19 -26.81
CA ILE A 170 6.70 -4.30 -26.52
C ILE A 170 7.53 -4.59 -27.77
N GLU A 171 8.80 -4.20 -27.76
CA GLU A 171 9.76 -4.55 -28.80
C GLU A 171 10.41 -5.90 -28.49
N ALA A 172 10.13 -6.89 -29.33
CA ALA A 172 10.64 -8.25 -29.21
C ALA A 172 11.66 -8.57 -30.31
N LYS A 173 12.74 -9.27 -29.93
CA LYS A 173 13.70 -9.83 -30.89
C LYS A 173 13.24 -11.22 -31.36
N GLY A 174 12.34 -11.23 -32.32
CA GLY A 174 11.75 -12.45 -32.88
C GLY A 174 10.50 -12.93 -32.12
N PRO A 175 9.97 -14.12 -32.46
CA PRO A 175 8.81 -14.68 -31.77
C PRO A 175 9.15 -15.00 -30.31
N LEU A 176 8.24 -14.68 -29.40
CA LEU A 176 8.39 -14.94 -27.97
C LEU A 176 7.64 -16.21 -27.56
N SER A 177 8.30 -17.02 -26.75
CA SER A 177 7.74 -18.13 -25.99
C SER A 177 7.65 -17.78 -24.51
N ASP A 178 7.00 -18.63 -23.71
CA ASP A 178 6.85 -18.43 -22.26
C ASP A 178 8.20 -18.28 -21.54
N ALA A 179 9.22 -19.03 -21.96
CA ALA A 179 10.58 -18.93 -21.41
C ALA A 179 11.23 -17.56 -21.64
N ASP A 180 10.78 -16.81 -22.64
CA ASP A 180 11.36 -15.51 -23.00
C ASP A 180 10.89 -14.37 -22.11
N TYR A 181 9.89 -14.61 -21.24
CA TYR A 181 9.42 -13.65 -20.25
C TYR A 181 10.19 -13.74 -18.92
N ARG A 182 11.21 -14.59 -18.82
CA ARG A 182 12.09 -14.61 -17.65
C ARG A 182 12.79 -13.26 -17.48
N VAL A 183 12.68 -12.68 -16.29
CA VAL A 183 13.40 -11.45 -15.90
C VAL A 183 14.65 -11.79 -15.09
N GLU A 184 15.79 -11.23 -15.47
CA GLU A 184 17.00 -11.26 -14.63
C GLU A 184 17.15 -9.97 -13.85
N LYS A 185 17.20 -8.84 -14.56
CA LYS A 185 17.25 -7.50 -13.98
C LYS A 185 16.85 -6.47 -15.02
N MET A 186 15.77 -5.75 -14.76
CA MET A 186 15.34 -4.64 -15.61
C MET A 186 16.32 -3.47 -15.50
N LYS A 187 16.53 -2.74 -16.59
CA LYS A 187 17.39 -1.55 -16.61
C LYS A 187 16.95 -0.54 -17.64
N PHE A 188 17.23 0.73 -17.39
CA PHE A 188 17.09 1.77 -18.40
C PHE A 188 18.08 1.55 -19.54
N ALA A 189 17.67 1.85 -20.78
CA ALA A 189 18.57 1.82 -21.93
C ALA A 189 19.70 2.86 -21.79
N LYS A 190 19.39 4.03 -21.23
CA LYS A 190 20.36 5.08 -20.86
C LYS A 190 19.93 5.68 -19.53
N LYS A 191 20.88 6.09 -18.68
CA LYS A 191 20.56 6.72 -17.39
C LYS A 191 19.74 8.01 -17.51
N SER A 192 19.90 8.74 -18.62
CA SER A 192 19.21 10.01 -18.89
C SER A 192 17.82 9.85 -19.53
N ASP A 193 17.48 8.65 -20.00
CA ASP A 193 16.24 8.39 -20.73
C ASP A 193 15.51 7.22 -20.09
N LYS A 194 14.49 7.55 -19.29
CA LYS A 194 13.66 6.59 -18.57
C LYS A 194 12.53 6.01 -19.44
N THR A 195 12.43 6.41 -20.71
CA THR A 195 11.35 5.96 -21.59
C THR A 195 11.50 4.51 -22.08
N PRO A 196 12.72 3.98 -22.35
CA PRO A 196 12.91 2.58 -22.72
C PRO A 196 13.44 1.78 -21.53
N VAL A 197 12.65 0.83 -21.07
CA VAL A 197 13.07 -0.16 -20.06
C VAL A 197 13.42 -1.46 -20.77
N ILE A 198 14.69 -1.85 -20.66
CA ILE A 198 15.15 -3.17 -21.10
C ILE A 198 14.69 -4.17 -20.06
N TYR A 199 13.70 -4.99 -20.43
CA TYR A 199 13.17 -6.05 -19.57
C TYR A 199 14.16 -7.21 -19.48
N ASN A 200 14.66 -7.69 -20.62
CA ASN A 200 15.72 -8.69 -20.73
C ASN A 200 16.42 -8.60 -22.10
N GLY A 201 17.19 -9.62 -22.48
CA GLY A 201 17.92 -9.64 -23.77
C GLY A 201 17.03 -9.64 -25.02
N LYS A 202 15.76 -10.03 -24.90
CA LYS A 202 14.79 -10.19 -25.98
C LYS A 202 13.68 -9.15 -26.00
N ILE A 203 13.31 -8.59 -24.84
CA ILE A 203 12.15 -7.71 -24.67
C ILE A 203 12.59 -6.33 -24.21
N THR A 204 12.10 -5.28 -24.87
CA THR A 204 12.22 -3.88 -24.45
C THR A 204 10.84 -3.22 -24.40
N LEU A 205 10.55 -2.54 -23.29
CA LEU A 205 9.30 -1.82 -23.07
C LEU A 205 9.49 -0.34 -23.43
N ARG A 206 8.56 0.22 -24.20
CA ARG A 206 8.54 1.64 -24.61
C ARG A 206 7.17 2.27 -24.40
N GLY A 207 7.15 3.60 -24.45
CA GLY A 207 5.92 4.38 -24.31
C GLY A 207 5.49 4.52 -22.85
N ILE A 208 6.42 4.38 -21.90
CA ILE A 208 6.17 4.61 -20.48
C ILE A 208 6.06 6.13 -20.28
N PRO A 209 4.92 6.67 -19.84
CA PRO A 209 4.77 8.11 -19.62
C PRO A 209 5.71 8.60 -18.52
N GLU A 210 6.32 9.77 -18.72
CA GLU A 210 7.25 10.34 -17.72
C GLU A 210 6.58 10.53 -16.35
N ALA A 211 5.32 10.97 -16.34
CA ALA A 211 4.52 11.14 -15.13
C ALA A 211 4.34 9.87 -14.29
N ALA A 212 4.48 8.68 -14.88
CA ALA A 212 4.40 7.42 -14.13
C ALA A 212 5.58 7.23 -13.17
N TRP A 213 6.70 7.93 -13.38
CA TRP A 213 7.87 7.91 -12.51
C TRP A 213 7.76 8.87 -11.32
N ASP A 214 6.80 9.80 -11.33
CA ASP A 214 6.64 10.83 -10.30
C ASP A 214 5.89 10.31 -9.06
N TYR A 215 5.23 9.15 -9.16
CA TYR A 215 4.68 8.48 -7.99
C TYR A 215 5.78 7.80 -7.17
N VAL A 216 6.22 8.50 -6.13
CA VAL A 216 7.30 8.11 -5.22
C VAL A 216 6.71 7.56 -3.93
N VAL A 217 7.18 6.37 -3.53
CA VAL A 217 6.85 5.70 -2.26
C VAL A 217 8.16 5.36 -1.55
N ASN A 218 8.27 5.72 -0.27
CA ASN A 218 9.50 5.54 0.52
C ASN A 218 10.76 6.13 -0.17
N GLY A 219 10.62 7.33 -0.74
CA GLY A 219 11.73 8.05 -1.39
C GLY A 219 12.20 7.49 -2.74
N LYS A 220 11.52 6.48 -3.30
CA LYS A 220 11.83 5.89 -4.62
C LYS A 220 10.56 5.77 -5.48
N ALA A 221 10.66 5.95 -6.79
CA ALA A 221 9.52 5.76 -7.69
C ALA A 221 8.96 4.32 -7.58
N ALA A 222 7.64 4.14 -7.64
CA ALA A 222 7.03 2.82 -7.58
C ALA A 222 7.52 1.89 -8.72
N LEU A 223 7.77 2.45 -9.91
CA LEU A 223 8.37 1.70 -11.02
C LEU A 223 9.83 1.30 -10.76
N ASP A 224 10.59 2.13 -10.04
CA ASP A 224 11.96 1.80 -9.63
C ASP A 224 11.97 0.70 -8.54
N TRP A 225 10.93 0.61 -7.70
CA TRP A 225 10.73 -0.54 -6.79
C TRP A 225 10.45 -1.82 -7.58
N MET A 226 9.57 -1.74 -8.58
CA MET A 226 9.25 -2.86 -9.46
C MET A 226 10.49 -3.42 -10.15
N MET A 227 11.30 -2.57 -10.78
CA MET A 227 12.54 -2.98 -11.44
C MET A 227 13.56 -3.61 -10.47
N GLU A 228 13.54 -3.20 -9.20
CA GLU A 228 14.45 -3.73 -8.19
C GLU A 228 13.98 -5.05 -7.59
N ARG A 229 12.67 -5.22 -7.37
CA ARG A 229 12.08 -6.39 -6.71
C ARG A 229 11.80 -7.51 -7.71
N GLN A 230 11.40 -7.20 -8.94
CA GLN A 230 11.26 -8.16 -10.03
C GLN A 230 12.61 -8.44 -10.69
N SER A 231 13.48 -9.14 -9.97
CA SER A 231 14.81 -9.53 -10.42
C SER A 231 15.28 -10.82 -9.76
N VAL A 232 16.38 -11.38 -10.26
CA VAL A 232 17.09 -12.50 -9.62
C VAL A 232 18.22 -11.93 -8.77
N LYS A 233 18.22 -12.23 -7.47
CA LYS A 233 19.24 -11.79 -6.53
C LYS A 233 19.74 -12.96 -5.70
N THR A 234 21.06 -13.06 -5.54
CA THR A 234 21.69 -14.03 -4.65
C THR A 234 22.27 -13.29 -3.45
N ASP A 235 21.85 -13.68 -2.25
CA ASP A 235 22.50 -13.18 -1.04
C ASP A 235 23.91 -13.78 -0.93
N LYS A 236 24.92 -12.92 -0.76
CA LYS A 236 26.34 -13.35 -0.80
C LYS A 236 26.74 -14.17 0.40
N ALA A 237 26.13 -13.95 1.57
CA ALA A 237 26.50 -14.60 2.81
C ALA A 237 25.90 -16.00 2.93
N SER A 238 24.60 -16.12 2.62
CA SER A 238 23.86 -17.38 2.69
C SER A 238 23.89 -18.19 1.40
N GLY A 239 24.15 -17.56 0.25
CA GLY A 239 24.04 -18.20 -1.07
C GLY A 239 22.59 -18.41 -1.53
N ILE A 240 21.60 -17.96 -0.76
CA ILE A 240 20.18 -18.12 -1.11
C ILE A 240 19.85 -17.25 -2.31
N VAL A 241 19.21 -17.88 -3.32
CA VAL A 241 18.73 -17.21 -4.52
C VAL A 241 17.27 -16.82 -4.31
N ASN A 242 16.96 -15.54 -4.51
CA ASN A 242 15.62 -15.02 -4.63
C ASN A 242 15.37 -14.75 -6.11
N ASP A 243 14.53 -15.59 -6.74
CA ASP A 243 14.16 -15.51 -8.14
C ASP A 243 12.68 -15.13 -8.26
N ALA A 244 12.40 -13.90 -8.69
CA ALA A 244 11.03 -13.41 -8.86
C ALA A 244 10.21 -14.22 -9.89
N ASN A 245 10.86 -14.98 -10.78
CA ASN A 245 10.16 -15.81 -11.77
C ASN A 245 9.53 -17.06 -11.15
N ASP A 246 10.03 -17.53 -9.99
CA ASP A 246 9.46 -18.68 -9.30
C ASP A 246 8.02 -18.38 -8.87
N TRP A 247 7.77 -17.17 -8.35
CA TRP A 247 6.40 -16.71 -8.05
C TRP A 247 5.50 -16.68 -9.29
N ALA A 248 6.02 -16.15 -10.40
CA ALA A 248 5.30 -16.07 -11.67
C ALA A 248 4.87 -17.45 -12.20
N ILE A 249 5.75 -18.44 -12.08
CA ILE A 249 5.54 -19.79 -12.64
C ILE A 249 4.75 -20.66 -11.66
N GLU A 250 5.15 -20.71 -10.39
CA GLU A 250 4.63 -21.66 -9.40
C GLU A 250 3.31 -21.18 -8.80
N THR A 251 3.19 -19.88 -8.52
CA THR A 251 2.02 -19.32 -7.85
C THR A 251 1.04 -18.70 -8.85
N MET A 252 1.51 -17.78 -9.69
CA MET A 252 0.65 -17.08 -10.63
C MET A 252 0.32 -17.91 -11.89
N ARG A 253 1.10 -18.97 -12.16
CA ARG A 253 1.01 -19.79 -13.38
C ARG A 253 0.96 -18.97 -14.67
N ASN A 254 1.68 -17.84 -14.67
CA ASN A 254 1.75 -16.89 -15.76
C ASN A 254 3.20 -16.40 -15.91
N PRO A 255 3.98 -16.95 -16.85
CA PRO A 255 5.35 -16.51 -17.11
C PRO A 255 5.48 -15.02 -17.46
N LYS A 256 4.41 -14.41 -17.98
CA LYS A 256 4.36 -12.97 -18.32
C LYS A 256 4.08 -12.09 -17.12
N TYR A 257 3.83 -12.68 -15.95
CA TYR A 257 3.42 -11.98 -14.74
C TYR A 257 4.31 -10.76 -14.40
N PRO A 258 5.65 -10.84 -14.39
CA PRO A 258 6.47 -9.68 -14.03
C PRO A 258 6.37 -8.53 -15.04
N LEU A 259 6.18 -8.85 -16.33
CA LEU A 259 5.98 -7.85 -17.39
C LEU A 259 4.60 -7.20 -17.28
N GLU A 260 3.55 -8.00 -17.12
CA GLU A 260 2.19 -7.49 -16.94
C GLU A 260 2.08 -6.67 -15.66
N LEU A 261 2.70 -7.12 -14.57
CA LEU A 261 2.75 -6.38 -13.32
C LEU A 261 3.42 -5.01 -13.52
N PHE A 262 4.51 -4.94 -14.28
CA PHE A 262 5.13 -3.65 -14.62
C PHE A 262 4.13 -2.73 -15.36
N GLN A 263 3.41 -3.25 -16.35
CA GLN A 263 2.37 -2.48 -17.06
C GLN A 263 1.23 -2.04 -16.14
N ARG A 264 0.81 -2.89 -15.18
CA ARG A 264 -0.23 -2.55 -14.19
C ARG A 264 0.24 -1.45 -13.24
N VAL A 265 1.48 -1.53 -12.75
CA VAL A 265 2.05 -0.48 -11.89
C VAL A 265 2.18 0.85 -12.64
N VAL A 266 2.42 0.86 -13.96
CA VAL A 266 2.32 2.10 -14.75
C VAL A 266 0.92 2.71 -14.66
N THR A 267 -0.14 1.91 -14.82
CA THR A 267 -1.53 2.38 -14.65
C THR A 267 -1.76 2.91 -13.23
N VAL A 268 -1.33 2.15 -12.21
CA VAL A 268 -1.46 2.55 -10.80
C VAL A 268 -0.81 3.90 -10.56
N CYS A 269 0.44 4.11 -10.98
CA CYS A 269 1.11 5.39 -10.81
C CYS A 269 0.31 6.56 -11.42
N LEU A 270 -0.22 6.39 -12.64
CA LEU A 270 -0.92 7.45 -13.36
C LEU A 270 -2.28 7.76 -12.73
N GLU A 271 -3.07 6.73 -12.38
CA GLU A 271 -4.37 6.92 -11.74
C GLU A 271 -4.22 7.45 -10.31
N THR A 272 -3.20 7.02 -9.56
CA THR A 272 -2.89 7.61 -8.25
C THR A 272 -2.63 9.10 -8.36
N GLN A 273 -1.77 9.53 -9.30
CA GLN A 273 -1.46 10.96 -9.50
C GLN A 273 -2.69 11.77 -9.92
N LYS A 274 -3.56 11.18 -10.74
CA LYS A 274 -4.83 11.80 -11.14
C LYS A 274 -5.79 11.99 -9.96
N ILE A 275 -5.93 10.98 -9.09
CA ILE A 275 -6.75 11.10 -7.87
C ILE A 275 -6.16 12.17 -6.94
N VAL A 276 -4.83 12.13 -6.73
CA VAL A 276 -4.14 13.09 -5.85
C VAL A 276 -4.27 14.53 -6.36
N SER A 277 -4.18 14.73 -7.67
CA SER A 277 -4.33 16.06 -8.29
C SER A 277 -5.76 16.61 -8.22
N ALA A 278 -6.76 15.73 -8.04
CA ALA A 278 -8.17 16.08 -7.91
C ALA A 278 -8.62 16.30 -6.46
N LEU A 279 -7.74 16.08 -5.47
CA LEU A 279 -8.05 16.31 -4.06
C LEU A 279 -8.41 17.78 -3.79
N PRO A 280 -9.39 18.05 -2.91
CA PRO A 280 -9.71 19.41 -2.51
C PRO A 280 -8.57 20.05 -1.72
N SER A 281 -8.49 21.39 -1.74
CA SER A 281 -7.55 22.14 -0.91
C SER A 281 -7.82 21.90 0.58
N LEU A 282 -6.78 21.91 1.40
CA LEU A 282 -6.89 21.62 2.82
C LEU A 282 -7.43 22.84 3.59
N ASN A 283 -8.75 22.91 3.71
CA ASN A 283 -9.46 23.88 4.53
C ASN A 283 -9.78 23.27 5.90
N ILE A 284 -8.99 23.63 6.91
CA ILE A 284 -9.17 23.13 8.28
C ILE A 284 -10.10 24.09 9.03
N GLY A 285 -11.06 23.56 9.78
CA GLY A 285 -11.88 24.41 10.64
C GLY A 285 -11.04 25.00 11.78
N SER A 286 -11.21 26.29 12.06
CA SER A 286 -10.66 26.92 13.27
C SER A 286 -11.46 26.44 14.48
N PHE A 287 -11.20 25.20 14.92
CA PHE A 287 -11.77 24.69 16.16
C PHE A 287 -10.80 25.10 17.27
N SER A 288 -11.29 25.91 18.22
CA SER A 288 -10.50 26.33 19.37
C SER A 288 -9.87 25.11 20.03
N GLU A 289 -8.55 25.09 20.11
CA GLU A 289 -7.82 24.21 21.01
C GLU A 289 -8.15 24.63 22.44
N THR A 290 -9.26 24.14 22.98
CA THR A 290 -9.44 24.04 24.42
C THR A 290 -8.93 22.68 24.84
N TYR A 291 -7.64 22.65 25.20
CA TYR A 291 -7.06 21.69 26.14
C TYR A 291 -6.65 22.45 27.40
#